data_AF-V4LTB0-F1
#
_entry.id   AF-V4LTB0-F1
#
_cell.length_a   1.000
_cell.length_b   1.000
_cell.length_c   1.000
_cell.angle_alpha   90.00
_cell.angle_beta   90.00
_cell.angle_gamma   90.00
#
_symmetry.space_group_name_H-M   'P 1'
#
loop_
_entity.id
_entity.type
_entity.pdbx_description
1 polymer ?
#
loop_
_entity_poly.entity_id
_entity_poly.type
_entity_poly.pdbx_seq_one_letter_code
_entity_poly.pdbx_strand_id
1 'polypeptide(L)'
;MIGFPQAYLEGKEVKETSSLVTELCRHFYTQGWVSGTGGSITIKVHDASIPKPEQLIVMSPSGVQKERMQPEDMYILSANGSIISSPSPKPYPNKPPKCTDCAPLFMKAYEMRNAGAVIHSHGMESCLVTMLNPQAKEFRITHMEMIKGIQGHGYYDELVVPIIENTAYENELTDSLTKAIKAYPKATAVLVRNHGVYIWGDSWIHAKTQAECYHYLFDAAIKLHQLGLDSATPDHGPIQRAIHSKNQFSTVKSGVKDSQNQTEPPRRCIVLDIEGTTTPITFVTDVLFPYARENVGKHLNLTYDTAETQEDIRLLRSQVEEDLRQGVTGAVPIPHADEGKEEVIAAMVSNVEAMIKADRKITALKELQGHIWRTGFECNELKSVVFEDVADALEKWHSSGIKVYIYSSGSRLAQRLLFGNTNYGDLRKYLSGFFDTTIGNKKESRSYKEITETLGVDDPSEILFVTDVYQEATAAKAAGLEAIISIRPGNASLPENNEFKTVTSFSQI
;
A
#
# COMPACT_ATOMS: atom_id res chain seq x y z
N MET A 1 -23.29 -40.21 -1.08
CA MET A 1 -23.53 -38.82 -0.64
C MET A 1 -23.24 -38.77 0.85
N ILE A 2 -22.06 -38.31 1.23
CA ILE A 2 -21.79 -37.99 2.63
C ILE A 2 -22.57 -36.70 2.88
N GLY A 3 -23.76 -36.83 3.48
CA GLY A 3 -24.54 -35.67 3.88
C GLY A 3 -23.75 -34.91 4.94
N PHE A 4 -23.56 -33.61 4.75
CA PHE A 4 -23.06 -32.76 5.83
C PHE A 4 -24.02 -32.89 7.02
N PRO A 5 -23.53 -33.06 8.27
CA PRO A 5 -24.42 -33.09 9.42
C PRO A 5 -25.26 -31.81 9.47
N GLN A 6 -26.55 -31.93 9.76
CA GLN A 6 -27.43 -30.77 9.97
C GLN A 6 -26.82 -29.76 10.96
N ALA A 7 -26.08 -30.27 11.95
CA ALA A 7 -25.32 -29.49 12.92
C ALA A 7 -24.27 -28.55 12.30
N TYR A 8 -23.65 -28.91 11.16
CA TYR A 8 -22.68 -28.04 10.49
C TYR A 8 -23.39 -26.91 9.72
N LEU A 9 -24.52 -27.20 9.08
CA LEU A 9 -25.33 -26.19 8.40
C LEU A 9 -25.89 -25.14 9.37
N GLU A 10 -26.24 -25.57 10.57
CA GLU A 10 -26.71 -24.69 11.66
C GLU A 10 -25.58 -24.16 12.54
N GLY A 11 -24.33 -24.48 12.18
CA GLY A 11 -23.11 -24.13 12.89
C GLY A 11 -22.86 -22.63 12.96
N LYS A 12 -21.99 -22.24 13.89
CA LYS A 12 -21.65 -20.84 14.16
C LYS A 12 -20.98 -20.20 12.94
N GLU A 13 -20.06 -20.92 12.31
CA GLU A 13 -19.22 -20.47 11.21
C GLU A 13 -20.05 -20.14 9.97
N VAL A 14 -21.09 -20.94 9.68
CA VAL A 14 -22.03 -20.70 8.57
C VAL A 14 -22.84 -19.42 8.84
N LYS A 15 -23.35 -19.24 10.07
CA LYS A 15 -24.13 -18.05 10.45
C LYS A 15 -23.30 -16.77 10.41
N GLU A 16 -22.06 -16.83 10.90
CA GLU A 16 -21.11 -15.71 10.83
C GLU A 16 -20.77 -15.37 9.38
N THR A 17 -20.52 -16.38 8.52
CA THR A 17 -20.25 -16.16 7.10
C THR A 17 -21.46 -15.55 6.38
N SER A 18 -22.68 -16.02 6.65
CA SER A 18 -23.91 -15.42 6.11
C SER A 18 -24.09 -13.98 6.57
N SER A 19 -23.78 -13.67 7.82
CA SER A 19 -23.85 -12.30 8.35
C SER A 19 -22.83 -11.39 7.65
N LEU A 20 -21.60 -11.87 7.50
CA LEU A 20 -20.55 -11.17 6.78
C LEU A 20 -20.93 -10.89 5.31
N VAL A 21 -21.52 -11.86 4.60
CA VAL A 21 -22.01 -11.65 3.23
C VAL A 21 -23.02 -10.49 3.18
N THR A 22 -23.96 -10.43 4.13
CA THR A 22 -24.95 -9.34 4.18
C THR A 22 -24.31 -7.97 4.45
N GLU A 23 -23.33 -7.93 5.35
CA GLU A 23 -22.58 -6.71 5.68
C GLU A 23 -21.79 -6.20 4.47
N LEU A 24 -21.03 -7.09 3.83
CA LEU A 24 -20.25 -6.76 2.64
C LEU A 24 -21.15 -6.27 1.50
N CYS A 25 -22.31 -6.89 1.26
CA CYS A 25 -23.23 -6.41 0.25
C CYS A 25 -23.82 -5.03 0.55
N ARG A 26 -24.06 -4.68 1.83
CA ARG A 26 -24.45 -3.31 2.22
C ARG A 26 -23.34 -2.32 1.87
N HIS A 27 -22.11 -2.65 2.21
CA HIS A 27 -20.97 -1.79 1.89
C HIS A 27 -20.78 -1.66 0.37
N PHE A 28 -20.79 -2.76 -0.37
CA PHE A 28 -20.65 -2.74 -1.83
C PHE A 28 -21.78 -2.00 -2.53
N TYR A 29 -22.99 -2.02 -1.99
CA TYR A 29 -24.10 -1.21 -2.49
C TYR A 29 -23.79 0.29 -2.34
N THR A 30 -23.24 0.73 -1.20
CA THR A 30 -22.84 2.14 -1.02
C THR A 30 -21.70 2.57 -1.95
N GLN A 31 -20.84 1.64 -2.39
CA GLN A 31 -19.81 1.87 -3.40
C GLN A 31 -20.36 1.80 -4.85
N GLY A 32 -21.63 1.45 -5.03
CA GLY A 32 -22.29 1.32 -6.33
C GLY A 32 -22.10 -0.03 -7.03
N TRP A 33 -21.33 -0.96 -6.47
CA TRP A 33 -20.91 -2.22 -7.11
C TRP A 33 -22.02 -3.25 -7.29
N VAL A 34 -23.02 -3.25 -6.42
CA VAL A 34 -24.11 -4.24 -6.41
C VAL A 34 -25.50 -3.57 -6.46
N SER A 35 -25.58 -2.49 -7.24
CA SER A 35 -26.79 -1.67 -7.41
C SER A 35 -27.86 -2.38 -8.27
N GLY A 36 -29.13 -2.02 -8.09
CA GLY A 36 -30.20 -2.49 -8.99
C GLY A 36 -30.41 -4.01 -9.01
N THR A 37 -30.09 -4.69 -7.91
CA THR A 37 -30.07 -6.16 -7.76
C THR A 37 -28.93 -6.89 -8.48
N GLY A 38 -28.12 -6.16 -9.25
CA GLY A 38 -26.93 -6.65 -9.94
C GLY A 38 -25.77 -6.97 -9.01
N GLY A 39 -24.76 -7.64 -9.56
CA GLY A 39 -23.64 -8.17 -8.80
C GLY A 39 -24.01 -9.25 -7.78
N SER A 40 -23.00 -9.87 -7.18
CA SER A 40 -23.16 -10.96 -6.21
C SER A 40 -21.85 -11.22 -5.47
N ILE A 41 -21.91 -11.85 -4.30
CA ILE A 41 -20.73 -12.34 -3.59
C ILE A 41 -20.94 -13.79 -3.18
N THR A 42 -19.84 -14.54 -3.11
CA THR A 42 -19.81 -15.86 -2.49
C THR A 42 -18.53 -16.07 -1.69
N ILE A 43 -18.65 -16.78 -0.56
CA ILE A 43 -17.57 -16.98 0.41
C ILE A 43 -17.58 -18.45 0.86
N LYS A 44 -16.42 -19.10 0.87
CA LYS A 44 -16.24 -20.40 1.55
C LYS A 44 -16.28 -20.17 3.06
N VAL A 45 -17.08 -20.97 3.76
CA VAL A 45 -17.20 -20.94 5.21
C VAL A 45 -15.85 -21.30 5.82
N HIS A 46 -15.26 -20.37 6.55
CA HIS A 46 -13.96 -20.59 7.18
C HIS A 46 -14.12 -21.43 8.44
N ASP A 47 -13.95 -22.74 8.29
CA ASP A 47 -13.90 -23.71 9.38
C ASP A 47 -12.53 -24.40 9.38
N ALA A 48 -11.72 -24.13 10.41
CA ALA A 48 -10.36 -24.67 10.53
C ALA A 48 -10.33 -26.21 10.66
N SER A 49 -11.44 -26.84 11.03
CA SER A 49 -11.56 -28.30 11.14
C SER A 49 -11.83 -28.98 9.79
N ILE A 50 -12.19 -28.21 8.75
CA ILE A 50 -12.53 -28.72 7.42
C ILE A 50 -11.54 -28.18 6.38
N PRO A 51 -10.93 -29.05 5.55
CA PRO A 51 -10.07 -28.59 4.47
C PRO A 51 -10.78 -27.59 3.54
N LYS A 52 -10.10 -26.50 3.19
CA LYS A 52 -10.66 -25.44 2.31
C LYS A 52 -11.36 -25.97 1.05
N PRO A 53 -10.85 -26.97 0.32
CA PRO A 53 -11.55 -27.51 -0.85
C PRO A 53 -12.92 -28.09 -0.53
N GLU A 54 -13.13 -28.60 0.68
CA GLU A 54 -14.35 -29.30 1.14
C GLU A 54 -15.33 -28.39 1.89
N GLN A 55 -14.89 -27.19 2.29
CA GLN A 55 -15.74 -26.20 2.97
C GLN A 55 -16.99 -25.84 2.17
N LEU A 56 -18.09 -25.62 2.90
CA LEU A 56 -19.33 -25.10 2.36
C LEU A 56 -19.14 -23.71 1.77
N ILE A 57 -20.06 -23.32 0.90
CA ILE A 57 -20.05 -22.04 0.19
C ILE A 57 -21.34 -21.31 0.54
N VAL A 58 -21.21 -20.10 1.07
CA VAL A 58 -22.33 -19.17 1.25
C VAL A 58 -22.43 -18.30 0.00
N MET A 59 -23.64 -18.09 -0.49
CA MET A 59 -23.89 -17.37 -1.73
C MET A 59 -25.09 -16.44 -1.61
N SER A 60 -24.92 -15.19 -2.05
CA SER A 60 -26.01 -14.23 -2.08
C SER A 60 -27.04 -14.58 -3.16
N PRO A 61 -28.35 -14.40 -2.89
CA PRO A 61 -29.40 -14.61 -3.88
C PRO A 61 -29.41 -13.55 -4.99
N SER A 62 -29.95 -13.92 -6.15
CA SER A 62 -30.21 -13.03 -7.28
C SER A 62 -31.60 -12.38 -7.20
N GLY A 63 -31.74 -11.21 -7.84
CA GLY A 63 -33.01 -10.50 -7.97
C GLY A 63 -33.54 -9.85 -6.68
N VAL A 64 -32.69 -9.70 -5.67
CA VAL A 64 -33.01 -9.01 -4.40
C VAL A 64 -32.19 -7.73 -4.23
N GLN A 65 -32.71 -6.81 -3.42
CA GLN A 65 -32.00 -5.62 -2.95
C GLN A 65 -30.84 -6.06 -2.04
N LYS A 66 -29.60 -5.91 -2.52
CA LYS A 66 -28.40 -6.48 -1.92
C LYS A 66 -28.09 -5.88 -0.55
N GLU A 67 -28.40 -4.61 -0.34
CA GLU A 67 -28.27 -3.88 0.90
C GLU A 67 -29.32 -4.27 1.97
N ARG A 68 -30.40 -4.94 1.57
CA ARG A 68 -31.49 -5.33 2.49
C ARG A 68 -31.48 -6.80 2.86
N MET A 69 -30.53 -7.56 2.33
CA MET A 69 -30.41 -9.00 2.62
C MET A 69 -30.20 -9.24 4.12
N GLN A 70 -30.80 -10.32 4.58
CA GLN A 70 -30.59 -10.87 5.91
C GLN A 70 -29.83 -12.20 5.83
N PRO A 71 -29.20 -12.67 6.92
CA PRO A 71 -28.41 -13.90 6.89
C PRO A 71 -29.22 -15.13 6.44
N GLU A 72 -30.53 -15.14 6.72
CA GLU A 72 -31.45 -16.23 6.36
C GLU A 72 -31.81 -16.23 4.86
N ASP A 73 -31.42 -15.18 4.13
CA ASP A 73 -31.64 -15.07 2.68
C ASP A 73 -30.54 -15.78 1.86
N MET A 74 -29.50 -16.29 2.51
CA MET A 74 -28.35 -16.90 1.84
C MET A 74 -28.63 -18.32 1.36
N TYR A 75 -28.06 -18.66 0.21
CA TYR A 75 -27.93 -20.04 -0.24
C TYR A 75 -26.67 -20.67 0.35
N ILE A 76 -26.77 -21.93 0.76
CA ILE A 76 -25.63 -22.74 1.21
C ILE A 76 -25.40 -23.85 0.20
N LEU A 77 -24.21 -23.88 -0.39
CA LEU A 77 -23.80 -24.85 -1.39
C LEU A 77 -22.68 -25.73 -0.83
N SER A 78 -22.58 -26.97 -1.32
CA SER A 78 -21.42 -27.81 -1.11
C SER A 78 -20.23 -27.34 -1.94
N ALA A 79 -19.05 -27.87 -1.62
CA ALA A 79 -17.80 -27.60 -2.35
C ALA A 79 -17.88 -27.81 -3.88
N ASN A 80 -18.75 -28.70 -4.35
CA ASN A 80 -18.97 -28.95 -5.78
C ASN A 80 -20.08 -28.08 -6.42
N GLY A 81 -20.65 -27.14 -5.66
CA GLY A 81 -21.68 -26.21 -6.13
C GLY A 81 -23.12 -26.74 -6.06
N SER A 82 -23.38 -27.90 -5.45
CA SER A 82 -24.75 -28.38 -5.25
C SER A 82 -25.43 -27.59 -4.11
N ILE A 83 -26.69 -27.18 -4.31
CA ILE A 83 -27.44 -26.46 -3.27
C ILE A 83 -27.78 -27.43 -2.13
N ILE A 84 -27.35 -27.09 -0.91
CA ILE A 84 -27.61 -27.85 0.31
C ILE A 84 -28.75 -27.20 1.11
N SER A 85 -28.77 -25.86 1.16
CA SER A 85 -29.85 -25.10 1.79
C SER A 85 -30.24 -23.91 0.94
N SER A 86 -31.55 -23.64 0.89
CA SER A 86 -32.14 -22.51 0.18
C SER A 86 -33.00 -21.67 1.12
N PRO A 87 -32.99 -20.34 0.97
CA PRO A 87 -33.82 -19.43 1.76
C PRO A 87 -35.32 -19.70 1.54
N SER A 88 -36.12 -19.43 2.57
CA SER A 88 -37.58 -19.57 2.48
C SER A 88 -38.18 -18.45 1.61
N PRO A 89 -39.22 -18.74 0.80
CA PRO A 89 -39.93 -17.71 0.05
C PRO A 89 -40.54 -16.68 1.00
N LYS A 90 -40.32 -15.39 0.71
CA LYS A 90 -40.96 -14.28 1.44
C LYS A 90 -42.28 -13.88 0.75
N PRO A 91 -43.28 -13.37 1.49
CA PRO A 91 -44.51 -12.87 0.90
C PRO A 91 -44.27 -11.64 0.02
N TYR A 92 -45.24 -11.32 -0.84
CA TYR A 92 -45.27 -10.09 -1.65
C TYR A 92 -44.95 -8.85 -0.79
N PRO A 93 -44.10 -7.92 -1.27
CA PRO A 93 -43.61 -7.73 -2.64
C PRO A 93 -42.34 -8.52 -3.00
N ASN A 94 -41.86 -9.43 -2.14
CA ASN A 94 -40.61 -10.14 -2.38
C ASN A 94 -40.81 -11.28 -3.38
N LYS A 95 -40.01 -11.29 -4.46
CA LYS A 95 -39.92 -12.48 -5.32
C LYS A 95 -39.17 -13.58 -4.54
N PRO A 96 -39.50 -14.87 -4.77
CA PRO A 96 -38.69 -15.96 -4.24
C PRO A 96 -37.23 -15.76 -4.66
N PRO A 97 -36.29 -15.66 -3.70
CA PRO A 97 -34.87 -15.49 -4.01
C PRO A 97 -34.41 -16.68 -4.86
N LYS A 98 -33.77 -16.42 -6.00
CA LYS A 98 -33.16 -17.46 -6.83
C LYS A 98 -31.68 -17.58 -6.49
N CYS A 99 -31.12 -18.79 -6.60
CA CYS A 99 -29.68 -18.94 -6.62
C CYS A 99 -29.13 -18.14 -7.81
N THR A 100 -28.00 -17.47 -7.64
CA THR A 100 -27.49 -16.54 -8.65
C THR A 100 -27.09 -17.24 -9.95
N ASP A 101 -27.40 -16.63 -11.09
CA ASP A 101 -26.98 -17.13 -12.41
C ASP A 101 -25.45 -17.06 -12.57
N CYS A 102 -24.77 -16.28 -11.71
CA CYS A 102 -23.31 -16.25 -11.57
C CYS A 102 -22.71 -17.52 -10.95
N ALA A 103 -23.51 -18.43 -10.36
CA ALA A 103 -22.99 -19.55 -9.58
C ALA A 103 -21.99 -20.43 -10.37
N PRO A 104 -22.24 -20.82 -11.63
CA PRO A 104 -21.26 -21.58 -12.42
C PRO A 104 -19.93 -20.83 -12.62
N LEU A 105 -19.97 -19.50 -12.76
CA LEU A 105 -18.78 -18.67 -12.93
C LEU A 105 -17.95 -18.64 -11.65
N PHE A 106 -18.60 -18.48 -10.50
CA PHE A 106 -17.94 -18.54 -9.20
C PHE A 106 -17.29 -19.89 -8.94
N MET A 107 -17.97 -20.99 -9.30
CA MET A 107 -17.41 -22.33 -9.16
C MET A 107 -16.13 -22.51 -9.96
N LYS A 108 -15.97 -21.83 -11.11
CA LYS A 108 -14.71 -21.87 -11.87
C LYS A 108 -13.55 -21.21 -11.15
N ALA A 109 -13.77 -20.10 -10.45
CA ALA A 109 -12.74 -19.50 -9.60
C ALA A 109 -12.36 -20.42 -8.42
N TYR A 110 -13.34 -21.09 -7.79
CA TYR A 110 -13.06 -22.08 -6.75
C TYR A 110 -12.25 -23.27 -7.27
N GLU A 111 -12.66 -23.87 -8.39
CA GLU A 111 -12.04 -25.05 -9.00
C GLU A 111 -10.62 -24.75 -9.52
N MET A 112 -10.45 -23.62 -10.22
CA MET A 112 -9.24 -23.35 -10.98
C MET A 112 -8.22 -22.46 -10.27
N ARG A 113 -8.64 -21.80 -9.18
CA ARG A 113 -7.80 -20.85 -8.42
C ARG A 113 -7.80 -21.07 -6.92
N ASN A 114 -8.50 -22.11 -6.43
CA ASN A 114 -8.62 -22.37 -5.00
C ASN A 114 -9.06 -21.11 -4.22
N ALA A 115 -9.99 -20.35 -4.80
CA ALA A 115 -10.50 -19.12 -4.20
C ALA A 115 -11.13 -19.39 -2.81
N GLY A 116 -11.07 -18.43 -1.91
CA GLY A 116 -11.86 -18.40 -0.68
C GLY A 116 -13.12 -17.54 -0.82
N ALA A 117 -13.10 -16.55 -1.70
CA ALA A 117 -14.26 -15.73 -2.02
C ALA A 117 -14.21 -15.21 -3.45
N VAL A 118 -15.38 -14.90 -3.99
CA VAL A 118 -15.55 -14.32 -5.33
C VAL A 118 -16.58 -13.20 -5.26
N ILE A 119 -16.26 -12.07 -5.87
CA ILE A 119 -17.10 -10.88 -5.96
C ILE A 119 -17.40 -10.64 -7.44
N HIS A 120 -18.68 -10.49 -7.74
CA HIS A 120 -19.15 -9.96 -9.02
C HIS A 120 -19.68 -8.55 -8.80
N SER A 121 -19.09 -7.59 -9.49
CA SER A 121 -19.44 -6.18 -9.41
C SER A 121 -19.93 -5.67 -10.76
N HIS A 122 -20.97 -4.83 -10.72
CA HIS A 122 -21.51 -4.04 -11.83
C HIS A 122 -21.12 -2.56 -11.69
N GLY A 123 -20.00 -2.27 -11.03
CA GLY A 123 -19.49 -0.90 -10.89
C GLY A 123 -19.34 -0.21 -12.24
N MET A 124 -19.73 1.07 -12.30
CA MET A 124 -19.83 1.82 -13.56
C MET A 124 -18.48 1.91 -14.26
N GLU A 125 -17.41 2.18 -13.52
CA GLU A 125 -16.03 2.18 -14.00
C GLU A 125 -15.60 0.83 -14.59
N SER A 126 -15.96 -0.30 -13.97
CA SER A 126 -15.68 -1.62 -14.54
C SER A 126 -16.41 -1.87 -15.87
N CYS A 127 -17.59 -1.27 -16.05
CA CYS A 127 -18.33 -1.31 -17.30
C CYS A 127 -17.69 -0.39 -18.36
N LEU A 128 -17.46 0.89 -18.02
CA LEU A 128 -16.97 1.92 -18.93
C LEU A 128 -15.53 1.68 -19.40
N VAL A 129 -14.66 1.13 -18.55
CA VAL A 129 -13.25 0.89 -18.92
C VAL A 129 -13.15 -0.09 -20.10
N THR A 130 -14.09 -1.03 -20.21
CA THR A 130 -14.17 -1.98 -21.33
C THR A 130 -14.61 -1.33 -22.64
N MET A 131 -15.15 -0.12 -22.59
CA MET A 131 -15.64 0.63 -23.75
C MET A 131 -14.60 1.62 -24.30
N LEU A 132 -13.55 1.95 -23.54
CA LEU A 132 -12.49 2.87 -23.99
C LEU A 132 -11.84 2.39 -25.30
N ASN A 133 -11.67 1.08 -25.43
CA ASN A 133 -11.30 0.43 -26.68
C ASN A 133 -12.19 -0.81 -26.92
N PRO A 134 -13.25 -0.70 -27.75
CA PRO A 134 -14.19 -1.79 -28.01
C PRO A 134 -13.56 -3.05 -28.62
N GLN A 135 -12.35 -2.96 -29.17
CA GLN A 135 -11.63 -4.09 -29.77
C GLN A 135 -10.59 -4.71 -28.82
N ALA A 136 -10.27 -4.05 -27.70
CA ALA A 136 -9.29 -4.56 -26.75
C ALA A 136 -9.80 -5.83 -26.06
N LYS A 137 -8.95 -6.87 -26.01
CA LYS A 137 -9.22 -8.12 -25.28
C LYS A 137 -8.72 -8.09 -23.85
N GLU A 138 -8.04 -7.02 -23.47
CA GLU A 138 -7.35 -6.85 -22.20
C GLU A 138 -7.49 -5.40 -21.77
N PHE A 139 -7.68 -5.21 -20.46
CA PHE A 139 -7.40 -3.97 -19.79
C PHE A 139 -5.95 -4.00 -19.31
N ARG A 140 -5.22 -2.89 -19.51
CA ARG A 140 -3.81 -2.75 -19.16
C ARG A 140 -3.59 -1.43 -18.42
N ILE A 141 -2.91 -1.51 -17.28
CA ILE A 141 -2.48 -0.35 -16.51
C ILE A 141 -1.15 -0.63 -15.83
N THR A 142 -0.29 0.36 -15.69
CA THR A 142 1.00 0.23 -15.01
C THR A 142 1.30 1.48 -14.18
N HIS A 143 2.32 1.44 -13.32
CA HIS A 143 2.85 2.59 -12.58
C HIS A 143 1.82 3.29 -11.67
N MET A 144 0.90 2.52 -11.10
CA MET A 144 -0.11 2.98 -10.15
C MET A 144 0.04 2.26 -8.81
N GLU A 145 0.05 2.99 -7.69
CA GLU A 145 0.27 2.43 -6.33
C GLU A 145 -0.71 1.30 -5.99
N MET A 146 -1.96 1.41 -6.44
CA MET A 146 -3.01 0.43 -6.17
C MET A 146 -2.78 -0.92 -6.87
N ILE A 147 -1.83 -1.03 -7.83
CA ILE A 147 -1.45 -2.32 -8.42
C ILE A 147 -0.86 -3.26 -7.35
N LYS A 148 -0.14 -2.72 -6.36
CA LYS A 148 0.44 -3.51 -5.25
C LYS A 148 -0.60 -4.25 -4.40
N GLY A 149 -1.85 -3.78 -4.42
CA GLY A 149 -2.96 -4.46 -3.76
C GLY A 149 -3.49 -5.66 -4.52
N ILE A 150 -3.01 -5.92 -5.75
CA ILE A 150 -3.35 -7.08 -6.57
C ILE A 150 -2.30 -8.17 -6.36
N GLN A 151 -2.76 -9.39 -6.05
CA GLN A 151 -1.89 -10.51 -5.76
C GLN A 151 -0.86 -10.72 -6.88
N GLY A 152 0.42 -10.78 -6.49
CA GLY A 152 1.53 -11.07 -7.40
C GLY A 152 1.97 -9.90 -8.28
N HIS A 153 1.60 -8.66 -7.93
CA HIS A 153 2.01 -7.46 -8.65
C HIS A 153 2.67 -6.43 -7.71
N GLY A 154 3.69 -5.73 -8.21
CA GLY A 154 4.31 -4.54 -7.64
C GLY A 154 3.92 -3.26 -8.37
N TYR A 155 4.45 -2.12 -7.94
CA TYR A 155 4.11 -0.81 -8.50
C TYR A 155 4.42 -0.68 -10.01
N TYR A 156 5.58 -1.18 -10.44
CA TYR A 156 6.05 -1.11 -11.83
C TYR A 156 5.49 -2.20 -12.73
N ASP A 157 4.80 -3.19 -12.16
CA ASP A 157 4.25 -4.26 -12.96
C ASP A 157 3.15 -3.70 -13.87
N GLU A 158 3.05 -4.28 -15.06
CA GLU A 158 1.88 -4.10 -15.90
C GLU A 158 0.78 -5.03 -15.40
N LEU A 159 -0.30 -4.46 -14.90
CA LEU A 159 -1.51 -5.19 -14.56
C LEU A 159 -2.31 -5.46 -15.84
N VAL A 160 -2.50 -6.74 -16.15
CA VAL A 160 -3.31 -7.19 -17.29
C VAL A 160 -4.55 -7.91 -16.79
N VAL A 161 -5.73 -7.42 -17.18
CA VAL A 161 -7.02 -8.04 -16.86
C VAL A 161 -7.72 -8.44 -18.16
N PRO A 162 -8.03 -9.73 -18.40
CA PRO A 162 -8.72 -10.14 -19.61
C PRO A 162 -10.15 -9.59 -19.66
N ILE A 163 -10.59 -9.24 -20.86
CA ILE A 163 -11.95 -8.80 -21.18
C ILE A 163 -12.64 -9.88 -22.01
N ILE A 164 -13.77 -10.38 -21.55
CA ILE A 164 -14.65 -11.28 -22.29
C ILE A 164 -15.90 -10.53 -22.79
N GLU A 165 -16.46 -10.98 -23.90
CA GLU A 165 -17.71 -10.43 -24.43
C GLU A 165 -18.91 -10.87 -23.58
N ASN A 166 -19.85 -9.96 -23.38
CA ASN A 166 -21.09 -10.27 -22.67
C ASN A 166 -22.04 -11.12 -23.52
N THR A 167 -22.93 -11.85 -22.86
CA THR A 167 -23.99 -12.65 -23.46
C THR A 167 -25.34 -12.27 -22.87
N ALA A 168 -26.44 -12.67 -23.51
CA ALA A 168 -27.78 -12.37 -23.00
C ALA A 168 -28.09 -13.09 -21.68
N TYR A 169 -27.46 -14.25 -21.47
CA TYR A 169 -27.61 -15.07 -20.28
C TYR A 169 -26.24 -15.32 -19.64
N GLU A 170 -26.11 -15.07 -18.33
CA GLU A 170 -24.84 -15.16 -17.61
C GLU A 170 -24.23 -16.56 -17.64
N ASN A 171 -25.05 -17.61 -17.63
CA ASN A 171 -24.58 -18.99 -17.69
C ASN A 171 -23.75 -19.31 -18.96
N GLU A 172 -24.00 -18.59 -20.07
CA GLU A 172 -23.26 -18.72 -21.33
C GLU A 172 -21.82 -18.14 -21.23
N LEU A 173 -21.54 -17.30 -20.23
CA LEU A 173 -20.20 -16.74 -19.99
C LEU A 173 -19.21 -17.76 -19.41
N THR A 174 -19.70 -18.91 -18.91
CA THR A 174 -18.87 -19.88 -18.19
C THR A 174 -17.66 -20.35 -19.02
N ASP A 175 -17.86 -20.59 -20.32
CA ASP A 175 -16.81 -21.08 -21.21
C ASP A 175 -15.77 -20.01 -21.54
N SER A 176 -16.20 -18.77 -21.81
CA SER A 176 -15.30 -17.65 -22.10
C SER A 176 -14.51 -17.26 -20.85
N LEU A 177 -15.15 -17.22 -19.68
CA LEU A 177 -14.50 -17.03 -18.39
C LEU A 177 -13.46 -18.13 -18.12
N THR A 178 -13.82 -19.40 -18.33
CA THR A 178 -12.90 -20.53 -18.14
C THR A 178 -11.67 -20.40 -19.03
N LYS A 179 -11.85 -20.03 -20.31
CA LYS A 179 -10.74 -19.80 -21.24
C LYS A 179 -9.87 -18.62 -20.80
N ALA A 180 -10.47 -17.51 -20.35
CA ALA A 180 -9.74 -16.37 -19.82
C ALA A 180 -8.92 -16.75 -18.58
N ILE A 181 -9.53 -17.44 -17.61
CA ILE A 181 -8.80 -17.94 -16.43
C ILE A 181 -7.64 -18.85 -16.87
N LYS A 182 -7.80 -19.76 -17.83
CA LYS A 182 -6.66 -20.59 -18.30
C LYS A 182 -5.55 -19.76 -18.96
N ALA A 183 -5.90 -18.79 -19.79
CA ALA A 183 -4.94 -18.00 -20.55
C ALA A 183 -4.16 -17.00 -19.69
N TYR A 184 -4.75 -16.52 -18.58
CA TYR A 184 -4.16 -15.52 -17.71
C TYR A 184 -3.96 -16.09 -16.29
N PRO A 185 -2.89 -16.89 -16.06
CA PRO A 185 -2.65 -17.57 -14.78
C PRO A 185 -2.47 -16.61 -13.59
N LYS A 186 -1.90 -15.42 -13.83
CA LYS A 186 -1.69 -14.38 -12.82
C LYS A 186 -2.92 -13.52 -12.52
N ALA A 187 -3.95 -13.56 -13.37
CA ALA A 187 -5.12 -12.71 -13.19
C ALA A 187 -5.94 -13.18 -11.97
N THR A 188 -6.37 -12.23 -11.16
CA THR A 188 -7.36 -12.43 -10.08
C THR A 188 -8.70 -11.78 -10.39
N ALA A 189 -8.88 -11.30 -11.63
CA ALA A 189 -10.14 -10.80 -12.15
C ALA A 189 -10.33 -11.07 -13.64
N VAL A 190 -11.59 -11.03 -14.09
CA VAL A 190 -12.00 -11.00 -15.50
C VAL A 190 -13.07 -9.92 -15.68
N LEU A 191 -12.86 -9.01 -16.63
CA LEU A 191 -13.84 -8.01 -17.05
C LEU A 191 -14.81 -8.63 -18.06
N VAL A 192 -16.08 -8.24 -17.98
CA VAL A 192 -17.13 -8.60 -18.92
C VAL A 192 -17.61 -7.31 -19.59
N ARG A 193 -17.42 -7.21 -20.90
CA ARG A 193 -17.66 -5.96 -21.65
C ARG A 193 -19.10 -5.48 -21.48
N ASN A 194 -19.29 -4.18 -21.23
CA ASN A 194 -20.61 -3.56 -21.03
C ASN A 194 -21.43 -4.17 -19.88
N HIS A 195 -20.78 -4.82 -18.91
CA HIS A 195 -21.46 -5.53 -17.83
C HIS A 195 -20.79 -5.26 -16.48
N GLY A 196 -19.55 -5.70 -16.28
CA GLY A 196 -18.91 -5.61 -14.98
C GLY A 196 -17.65 -6.45 -14.86
N VAL A 197 -17.35 -6.93 -13.65
CA VAL A 197 -16.12 -7.67 -13.36
C VAL A 197 -16.37 -8.83 -12.37
N TYR A 198 -15.63 -9.92 -12.53
CA TYR A 198 -15.51 -11.02 -11.56
C TYR A 198 -14.12 -10.98 -10.94
N ILE A 199 -14.04 -10.95 -9.61
CA ILE A 199 -12.79 -10.82 -8.84
C ILE A 199 -12.75 -11.91 -7.78
N TRP A 200 -11.63 -12.59 -7.59
CA TRP A 200 -11.48 -13.63 -6.57
C TRP A 200 -10.19 -13.48 -5.76
N GLY A 201 -10.21 -13.99 -4.53
CA GLY A 201 -9.05 -14.01 -3.63
C GLY A 201 -9.02 -15.30 -2.82
N ASP A 202 -7.91 -15.56 -2.13
CA ASP A 202 -7.76 -16.73 -1.25
C ASP A 202 -8.68 -16.68 -0.01
N SER A 203 -9.20 -15.50 0.32
CA SER A 203 -10.08 -15.17 1.43
C SER A 203 -11.01 -14.03 1.01
N TRP A 204 -12.06 -13.78 1.80
CA TRP A 204 -12.93 -12.63 1.56
C TRP A 204 -12.21 -11.29 1.71
N ILE A 205 -11.21 -11.22 2.61
CA ILE A 205 -10.38 -10.04 2.84
C ILE A 205 -9.61 -9.72 1.57
N HIS A 206 -8.86 -10.69 1.03
CA HIS A 206 -8.11 -10.50 -0.21
C HIS A 206 -9.03 -10.19 -1.39
N ALA A 207 -10.13 -10.92 -1.56
CA ALA A 207 -11.07 -10.67 -2.66
C ALA A 207 -11.60 -9.22 -2.61
N LYS A 208 -11.97 -8.74 -1.42
CA LYS A 208 -12.43 -7.36 -1.20
C LYS A 208 -11.32 -6.33 -1.46
N THR A 209 -10.14 -6.50 -0.88
CA THR A 209 -9.02 -5.56 -1.06
C THR A 209 -8.63 -5.42 -2.53
N GLN A 210 -8.54 -6.54 -3.25
CA GLN A 210 -8.28 -6.52 -4.69
C GLN A 210 -9.43 -5.86 -5.46
N ALA A 211 -10.68 -6.08 -5.07
CA ALA A 211 -11.82 -5.42 -5.70
C ALA A 211 -11.74 -3.89 -5.56
N GLU A 212 -11.41 -3.38 -4.38
CA GLU A 212 -11.19 -1.94 -4.16
C GLU A 212 -10.07 -1.40 -5.06
N CYS A 213 -8.96 -2.14 -5.19
CA CYS A 213 -7.85 -1.79 -6.06
C CYS A 213 -8.25 -1.81 -7.55
N TYR A 214 -8.94 -2.86 -8.00
CA TYR A 214 -9.41 -2.96 -9.39
C TYR A 214 -10.36 -1.82 -9.75
N HIS A 215 -11.35 -1.55 -8.90
CA HIS A 215 -12.30 -0.45 -9.13
C HIS A 215 -11.58 0.91 -9.17
N TYR A 216 -10.62 1.15 -8.28
CA TYR A 216 -9.78 2.35 -8.34
C TYR A 216 -9.00 2.44 -9.67
N LEU A 217 -8.36 1.35 -10.09
CA LEU A 217 -7.52 1.32 -11.29
C LEU A 217 -8.34 1.50 -12.57
N PHE A 218 -9.56 0.97 -12.62
CA PHE A 218 -10.49 1.20 -13.74
C PHE A 218 -10.91 2.67 -13.82
N ASP A 219 -11.29 3.28 -12.69
CA ASP A 219 -11.63 4.70 -12.63
C ASP A 219 -10.44 5.60 -13.00
N ALA A 220 -9.24 5.26 -12.51
CA ALA A 220 -8.01 5.96 -12.87
C ALA A 220 -7.74 5.88 -14.38
N ALA A 221 -7.86 4.70 -15.00
CA ALA A 221 -7.67 4.54 -16.44
C ALA A 221 -8.65 5.36 -17.27
N ILE A 222 -9.93 5.42 -16.85
CA ILE A 222 -10.94 6.27 -17.50
C ILE A 222 -10.55 7.74 -17.40
N LYS A 223 -10.12 8.20 -16.23
CA LYS A 223 -9.68 9.59 -16.01
C LYS A 223 -8.42 9.92 -16.80
N LEU A 224 -7.44 9.03 -16.85
CA LEU A 224 -6.24 9.18 -17.67
C LEU A 224 -6.61 9.31 -19.16
N HIS A 225 -7.49 8.45 -19.65
CA HIS A 225 -7.97 8.51 -21.03
C HIS A 225 -8.67 9.84 -21.33
N GLN A 226 -9.51 10.34 -20.42
CA GLN A 226 -10.15 11.66 -20.55
C GLN A 226 -9.15 12.82 -20.60
N LEU A 227 -8.00 12.67 -19.93
CA LEU A 227 -6.90 13.63 -19.97
C LEU A 227 -5.97 13.46 -21.19
N GLY A 228 -6.24 12.48 -22.07
CA GLY A 228 -5.42 12.17 -23.23
C GLY A 228 -4.13 11.40 -22.88
N LEU A 229 -4.10 10.73 -21.72
CA LEU A 229 -2.99 9.90 -21.26
C LEU A 229 -3.32 8.42 -21.42
N ASP A 230 -2.34 7.63 -21.83
CA ASP A 230 -2.47 6.18 -21.92
C ASP A 230 -2.16 5.55 -20.56
N SER A 231 -3.09 4.74 -20.03
CA SER A 231 -2.91 4.02 -18.77
C SER A 231 -1.91 2.87 -18.88
N ALA A 232 -1.69 2.35 -20.09
CA ALA A 232 -0.77 1.24 -20.35
C ALA A 232 0.69 1.69 -20.50
N THR A 233 0.95 3.00 -20.61
CA THR A 233 2.31 3.54 -20.67
C THR A 233 2.66 4.28 -19.38
N PRO A 234 3.94 4.37 -18.98
CA PRO A 234 4.35 5.14 -17.81
C PRO A 234 4.24 6.67 -18.01
N ASP A 235 3.75 7.13 -19.17
CA ASP A 235 3.80 8.54 -19.60
C ASP A 235 2.77 9.45 -18.90
N HIS A 236 1.93 8.89 -18.03
CA HIS A 236 1.06 9.64 -17.13
C HIS A 236 1.77 10.16 -15.86
N GLY A 237 3.08 9.90 -15.73
CA GLY A 237 4.00 10.67 -14.87
C GLY A 237 4.30 12.07 -15.42
N PRO A 238 5.24 12.86 -14.84
CA PRO A 238 5.48 14.24 -15.26
C PRO A 238 5.78 14.34 -16.76
N ILE A 239 4.81 14.89 -17.50
CA ILE A 239 4.86 15.09 -18.95
C ILE A 239 5.99 16.09 -19.27
N GLN A 240 7.13 15.60 -19.74
CA GLN A 240 8.03 16.45 -20.52
C GLN A 240 7.34 16.76 -21.85
N ARG A 241 6.62 17.88 -21.91
CA ARG A 241 6.16 18.45 -23.19
C ARG A 241 7.40 18.92 -23.96
N ALA A 242 8.04 18.01 -24.69
CA ALA A 242 8.89 18.37 -25.80
C ALA A 242 7.98 18.97 -26.88
N ILE A 243 7.99 20.30 -26.96
CA ILE A 243 7.43 21.09 -28.05
C ILE A 243 8.04 20.56 -29.36
N HIS A 244 7.32 19.69 -30.07
CA HIS A 244 7.62 19.40 -31.46
C HIS A 244 7.06 20.55 -32.30
N SER A 245 7.75 21.69 -32.27
CA SER A 245 7.69 22.61 -33.39
C SER A 245 8.59 22.04 -34.47
N LYS A 246 7.97 21.66 -35.59
CA LYS A 246 8.65 21.45 -36.85
C LYS A 246 9.47 22.71 -37.15
N ASN A 247 10.79 22.58 -37.22
CA ASN A 247 11.59 23.40 -38.12
C ASN A 247 12.79 22.59 -38.62
N GLN A 248 12.76 22.39 -39.94
CA GLN A 248 13.88 21.96 -40.76
C GLN A 248 15.00 23.01 -40.74
N PHE A 249 16.18 22.58 -41.20
CA PHE A 249 17.43 23.33 -41.47
C PHE A 249 18.48 23.35 -40.36
N SER A 250 19.47 22.45 -40.44
CA SER A 250 20.68 22.65 -41.25
C SER A 250 21.86 21.80 -40.71
N THR A 251 22.52 21.12 -41.63
CA THR A 251 23.81 20.46 -41.49
C THR A 251 24.94 21.45 -41.26
N VAL A 252 25.78 21.25 -40.24
CA VAL A 252 27.23 21.54 -40.32
C VAL A 252 28.01 20.51 -39.47
N LYS A 253 29.01 19.89 -40.10
CA LYS A 253 30.08 19.11 -39.48
C LYS A 253 31.25 20.02 -39.10
N SER A 254 31.79 19.85 -37.90
CA SER A 254 33.22 19.91 -37.51
C SER A 254 33.24 19.68 -35.99
N GLY A 255 34.20 19.03 -35.34
CA GLY A 255 35.54 18.58 -35.67
C GLY A 255 36.34 18.60 -34.37
N VAL A 256 36.56 17.42 -33.79
CA VAL A 256 37.68 17.00 -32.91
C VAL A 256 38.08 17.89 -31.72
N LYS A 257 37.99 17.32 -30.50
CA LYS A 257 39.13 17.18 -29.57
C LYS A 257 38.82 16.17 -28.47
N ASP A 258 39.64 15.12 -28.42
CA ASP A 258 39.76 14.21 -27.28
C ASP A 258 40.16 14.98 -26.01
N SER A 259 39.44 14.70 -24.94
CA SER A 259 39.97 14.78 -23.58
C SER A 259 39.21 13.74 -22.77
N GLN A 260 39.97 12.80 -22.22
CA GLN A 260 39.53 11.76 -21.30
C GLN A 260 38.79 12.38 -20.10
N ASN A 261 37.50 12.61 -20.23
CA ASN A 261 36.60 12.55 -19.09
C ASN A 261 36.04 11.14 -19.13
N GLN A 262 36.45 10.30 -18.17
CA GLN A 262 35.58 9.21 -17.75
C GLN A 262 34.23 9.86 -17.48
N THR A 263 33.30 9.65 -18.38
CA THR A 263 31.95 10.16 -18.28
C THR A 263 31.36 9.36 -17.12
N GLU A 264 31.33 9.97 -15.92
CA GLU A 264 30.52 9.44 -14.83
C GLU A 264 29.13 9.15 -15.43
N PRO A 265 28.57 7.95 -15.21
CA PRO A 265 27.27 7.61 -15.76
C PRO A 265 26.26 8.71 -15.36
N PRO A 266 25.29 9.04 -16.23
CA PRO A 266 24.34 10.10 -15.94
C PRO A 266 23.57 9.76 -14.66
N ARG A 267 23.89 10.42 -13.55
CA ARG A 267 23.21 10.23 -12.25
C ARG A 267 21.75 10.66 -12.39
N ARG A 268 20.83 9.69 -12.30
CA ARG A 268 19.38 9.96 -12.42
C ARG A 268 18.73 10.16 -11.06
N CYS A 269 19.26 9.54 -10.01
CA CYS A 269 18.67 9.58 -8.68
C CYS A 269 19.73 9.79 -7.58
N ILE A 270 19.35 10.56 -6.56
CA ILE A 270 20.11 10.70 -5.32
C ILE A 270 19.23 10.22 -4.17
N VAL A 271 19.75 9.33 -3.35
CA VAL A 271 19.11 8.87 -2.11
C VAL A 271 19.94 9.42 -0.95
N LEU A 272 19.29 10.13 -0.04
CA LEU A 272 19.94 10.78 1.09
C LEU A 272 19.53 10.13 2.40
N ASP A 273 20.50 9.91 3.27
CA ASP A 273 20.25 9.73 4.69
C ASP A 273 19.88 11.06 5.37
N ILE A 274 19.33 11.00 6.58
CA ILE A 274 18.95 12.18 7.38
C ILE A 274 20.03 12.52 8.42
N GLU A 275 20.16 11.68 9.44
CA GLU A 275 21.02 11.90 10.59
C GLU A 275 22.48 11.91 10.15
N GLY A 276 23.25 12.92 10.54
CA GLY A 276 24.66 13.04 10.15
C GLY A 276 24.90 13.38 8.68
N THR A 277 23.85 13.52 7.86
CA THR A 277 23.95 13.72 6.41
C THR A 277 23.26 15.01 5.96
N THR A 278 21.93 15.11 6.08
CA THR A 278 21.18 16.35 5.85
C THR A 278 20.96 17.15 7.12
N THR A 279 20.93 16.48 8.26
CA THR A 279 20.57 17.03 9.57
C THR A 279 21.61 16.65 10.60
N PRO A 280 22.02 17.56 11.51
CA PRO A 280 22.96 17.22 12.58
C PRO A 280 22.45 16.05 13.44
N ILE A 281 23.34 15.11 13.80
CA ILE A 281 23.00 13.98 14.68
C ILE A 281 22.42 14.49 16.01
N THR A 282 23.01 15.56 16.55
CA THR A 282 22.57 16.22 17.78
C THR A 282 21.15 16.75 17.71
N PHE A 283 20.64 17.13 16.54
CA PHE A 283 19.24 17.55 16.43
C PHE A 283 18.28 16.38 16.70
N VAL A 284 18.61 15.17 16.24
CA VAL A 284 17.75 14.02 16.49
C VAL A 284 17.90 13.53 17.94
N THR A 285 19.13 13.40 18.43
CA THR A 285 19.40 12.87 19.77
C THR A 285 19.06 13.84 20.90
N ASP A 286 19.27 15.14 20.68
CA ASP A 286 19.19 16.15 21.74
C ASP A 286 17.93 17.02 21.64
N VAL A 287 17.21 16.96 20.51
CA VAL A 287 15.96 17.73 20.31
C VAL A 287 14.76 16.82 20.04
N LEU A 288 14.75 16.01 18.97
CA LEU A 288 13.55 15.26 18.59
C LEU A 288 13.15 14.19 19.62
N PHE A 289 14.08 13.34 20.05
CA PHE A 289 13.76 12.30 21.04
C PHE A 289 13.43 12.87 22.42
N PRO A 290 14.19 13.85 22.96
CA PRO A 290 13.81 14.53 24.22
C PRO A 290 12.46 15.23 24.13
N TYR A 291 12.14 15.89 23.01
CA TYR A 291 10.84 16.53 22.83
C TYR A 291 9.69 15.52 22.90
N ALA A 292 9.81 14.39 22.21
CA ALA A 292 8.78 13.35 22.25
C ALA A 292 8.57 12.82 23.67
N ARG A 293 9.66 12.60 24.41
CA ARG A 293 9.62 12.17 25.81
C ARG A 293 8.93 13.19 26.72
N GLU A 294 9.27 14.47 26.58
CA GLU A 294 8.78 15.53 27.47
C GLU A 294 7.35 15.99 27.13
N ASN A 295 6.89 15.76 25.91
CA ASN A 295 5.59 16.25 25.43
C ASN A 295 4.55 15.16 25.19
N VAL A 296 4.86 13.88 25.45
CA VAL A 296 3.88 12.77 25.32
C VAL A 296 2.62 13.05 26.14
N GLY A 297 2.75 13.46 27.41
CA GLY A 297 1.60 13.75 28.26
C GLY A 297 0.77 14.95 27.77
N LYS A 298 1.42 15.98 27.24
CA LYS A 298 0.74 17.16 26.67
C LYS A 298 -0.02 16.79 25.39
N HIS A 299 0.63 16.06 24.48
CA HIS A 299 0.02 15.57 23.25
C HIS A 299 -1.22 14.72 23.57
N LEU A 300 -1.06 13.68 24.40
CA LEU A 300 -2.17 12.81 24.78
C LEU A 300 -3.31 13.57 25.44
N ASN A 301 -3.04 14.58 26.27
CA ASN A 301 -4.11 15.40 26.86
C ASN A 301 -4.91 16.17 25.82
N LEU A 302 -4.21 16.75 24.83
CA LEU A 302 -4.80 17.56 23.77
C LEU A 302 -5.61 16.73 22.77
N THR A 303 -5.13 15.52 22.44
CA THR A 303 -5.68 14.71 21.35
C THR A 303 -6.38 13.44 21.81
N TYR A 304 -6.54 13.23 23.13
CA TYR A 304 -7.07 11.99 23.72
C TYR A 304 -8.31 11.46 23.01
N ASP A 305 -9.31 12.32 22.78
CA ASP A 305 -10.61 11.93 22.24
C ASP A 305 -10.61 11.74 20.72
N THR A 306 -9.46 11.94 20.05
CA THR A 306 -9.33 11.71 18.61
C THR A 306 -9.16 10.23 18.31
N ALA A 307 -9.69 9.78 17.17
CA ALA A 307 -9.56 8.38 16.74
C ALA A 307 -8.09 7.95 16.55
N GLU A 308 -7.22 8.86 16.10
CA GLU A 308 -5.79 8.60 15.91
C GLU A 308 -5.10 8.31 17.24
N THR A 309 -5.30 9.16 18.26
CA THR A 309 -4.71 8.94 19.59
C THR A 309 -5.31 7.72 20.30
N GLN A 310 -6.61 7.43 20.12
CA GLN A 310 -7.20 6.21 20.67
C GLN A 310 -6.58 4.94 20.06
N GLU A 311 -6.26 4.98 18.76
CA GLU A 311 -5.56 3.87 18.11
C GLU A 311 -4.11 3.74 18.58
N ASP A 312 -3.38 4.85 18.75
CA ASP A 312 -2.03 4.83 19.34
C ASP A 312 -2.03 4.20 20.74
N ILE A 313 -3.00 4.59 21.58
CA ILE A 313 -3.18 4.03 22.93
C ILE A 313 -3.48 2.52 22.84
N ARG A 314 -4.33 2.09 21.90
CA ARG A 314 -4.66 0.68 21.70
C ARG A 314 -3.44 -0.14 21.29
N LEU A 315 -2.66 0.35 20.32
CA LEU A 315 -1.45 -0.32 19.84
C LEU A 315 -0.37 -0.39 20.92
N LEU A 316 -0.13 0.70 21.64
CA LEU A 316 0.87 0.72 22.71
C LEU A 316 0.43 -0.15 23.90
N ARG A 317 -0.87 -0.17 24.24
CA ARG A 317 -1.42 -1.09 25.25
C ARG A 317 -1.13 -2.54 24.89
N SER A 318 -1.42 -2.95 23.64
CA SER A 318 -1.14 -4.31 23.18
C SER A 318 0.36 -4.67 23.27
N GLN A 319 1.26 -3.72 22.97
CA GLN A 319 2.70 -3.94 23.11
C GLN A 319 3.12 -4.06 24.58
N VAL A 320 2.59 -3.21 25.45
CA VAL A 320 2.91 -3.21 26.89
C VAL A 320 2.40 -4.49 27.56
N GLU A 321 1.24 -5.01 27.16
CA GLU A 321 0.75 -6.31 27.64
C GLU A 321 1.71 -7.45 27.28
N GLU A 322 2.29 -7.44 26.09
CA GLU A 322 3.32 -8.40 25.70
C GLU A 322 4.61 -8.21 26.49
N ASP A 323 5.04 -6.97 26.68
CA ASP A 323 6.22 -6.62 27.47
C ASP A 323 6.10 -7.09 28.93
N LEU A 324 4.91 -6.95 29.53
CA LEU A 324 4.59 -7.46 30.86
C LEU A 324 4.65 -8.99 30.92
N ARG A 325 4.12 -9.68 29.91
CA ARG A 325 4.23 -11.15 29.80
C ARG A 325 5.68 -11.62 29.69
N GLN A 326 6.52 -10.84 29.01
CA GLN A 326 7.95 -11.12 28.84
C GLN A 326 8.83 -10.64 30.00
N GLY A 327 8.25 -9.94 30.98
CA GLY A 327 9.00 -9.42 32.15
C GLY A 327 9.96 -8.29 31.80
N VAL A 328 9.65 -7.48 30.78
CA VAL A 328 10.49 -6.34 30.37
C VAL A 328 10.51 -5.28 31.47
N THR A 329 11.71 -4.93 31.93
CA THR A 329 11.92 -3.92 32.98
C THR A 329 11.36 -2.56 32.56
N GLY A 330 10.51 -1.96 33.41
CA GLY A 330 9.92 -0.63 33.18
C GLY A 330 8.56 -0.63 32.47
N ALA A 331 8.03 -1.80 32.09
CA ALA A 331 6.66 -1.91 31.61
C ALA A 331 5.65 -1.76 32.76
N VAL A 332 4.62 -0.93 32.56
CA VAL A 332 3.55 -0.66 33.53
C VAL A 332 2.20 -0.89 32.84
N PRO A 333 1.24 -1.62 33.42
CA PRO A 333 -0.05 -1.86 32.77
C PRO A 333 -0.76 -0.54 32.43
N ILE A 334 -1.31 -0.45 31.22
CA ILE A 334 -2.10 0.69 30.76
C ILE A 334 -3.58 0.37 31.01
N PRO A 335 -4.27 1.09 31.92
CA PRO A 335 -5.67 0.86 32.24
C PRO A 335 -6.61 0.92 31.04
N HIS A 336 -7.81 0.36 31.18
CA HIS A 336 -8.87 0.55 30.21
C HIS A 336 -9.44 1.98 30.28
N ALA A 337 -10.02 2.47 29.17
CA ALA A 337 -10.52 3.84 29.08
C ALA A 337 -11.58 4.18 30.15
N ASP A 338 -12.29 3.17 30.66
CA ASP A 338 -13.32 3.29 31.69
C ASP A 338 -12.76 3.61 33.09
N GLU A 339 -11.44 3.44 33.28
CA GLU A 339 -10.74 3.65 34.55
C GLU A 339 -10.22 5.09 34.75
N GLY A 340 -10.44 5.98 33.77
CA GLY A 340 -10.12 7.41 33.86
C GLY A 340 -9.02 7.86 32.89
N LYS A 341 -9.25 9.01 32.24
CA LYS A 341 -8.34 9.60 31.24
C LYS A 341 -6.95 9.91 31.82
N GLU A 342 -6.90 10.40 33.06
CA GLU A 342 -5.66 10.83 33.70
C GLU A 342 -4.74 9.64 34.01
N GLU A 343 -5.31 8.52 34.46
CA GLU A 343 -4.60 7.28 34.76
C GLU A 343 -4.02 6.64 33.49
N VAL A 344 -4.80 6.61 32.41
CA VAL A 344 -4.34 6.10 31.10
C VAL A 344 -3.17 6.93 30.59
N ILE A 345 -3.27 8.27 30.64
CA ILE A 345 -2.20 9.16 30.18
C ILE A 345 -0.94 8.98 31.03
N ALA A 346 -1.07 8.89 32.36
CA ALA A 346 0.07 8.67 33.25
C ALA A 346 0.79 7.34 32.96
N ALA A 347 0.04 6.26 32.73
CA ALA A 347 0.61 4.96 32.35
C ALA A 347 1.28 5.01 30.97
N MET A 348 0.67 5.68 29.99
CA MET A 348 1.25 5.88 28.66
C MET A 348 2.58 6.64 28.74
N VAL A 349 2.63 7.75 29.48
CA VAL A 349 3.85 8.56 29.69
C VAL A 349 4.95 7.68 30.27
N SER A 350 4.67 6.94 31.35
CA SER A 350 5.66 6.10 32.02
C SER A 350 6.24 5.03 31.09
N ASN A 351 5.40 4.35 30.31
CA ASN A 351 5.86 3.34 29.35
C ASN A 351 6.68 3.96 28.21
N VAL A 352 6.22 5.08 27.64
CA VAL A 352 6.93 5.77 26.54
C VAL A 352 8.31 6.25 27.01
N GLU A 353 8.40 6.85 28.21
CA GLU A 353 9.67 7.26 28.80
C GLU A 353 10.63 6.09 29.00
N ALA A 354 10.13 4.96 29.52
CA ALA A 354 10.93 3.75 29.72
C ALA A 354 11.42 3.17 28.38
N MET A 355 10.54 3.11 27.37
CA MET A 355 10.89 2.60 26.04
C MET A 355 11.91 3.48 25.32
N ILE A 356 11.78 4.81 25.40
CA ILE A 356 12.74 5.76 24.83
C ILE A 356 14.09 5.66 25.55
N LYS A 357 14.08 5.60 26.89
CA LYS A 357 15.31 5.47 27.69
C LYS A 357 16.07 4.18 27.38
N ALA A 358 15.36 3.11 27.03
CA ALA A 358 15.93 1.82 26.66
C ALA A 358 16.22 1.68 25.15
N ASP A 359 16.09 2.75 24.35
CA ASP A 359 16.27 2.75 22.89
C ASP A 359 15.51 1.60 22.17
N ARG A 360 14.27 1.34 22.62
CA ARG A 360 13.47 0.22 22.10
C ARG A 360 12.86 0.57 20.74
N LYS A 361 13.14 -0.27 19.75
CA LYS A 361 12.67 -0.11 18.36
C LYS A 361 11.29 -0.75 18.16
N ILE A 362 10.25 -0.12 18.72
CA ILE A 362 8.87 -0.60 18.69
C ILE A 362 8.05 0.19 17.66
N THR A 363 7.26 -0.51 16.82
CA THR A 363 6.41 0.13 15.80
C THR A 363 5.40 1.10 16.42
N ALA A 364 4.63 0.66 17.41
CA ALA A 364 3.64 1.50 18.10
C ALA A 364 4.25 2.76 18.72
N LEU A 365 5.47 2.67 19.27
CA LEU A 365 6.19 3.84 19.79
C LEU A 365 6.54 4.83 18.68
N LYS A 366 7.03 4.34 17.54
CA LYS A 366 7.41 5.18 16.40
C LYS A 366 6.22 5.92 15.79
N GLU A 367 5.05 5.30 15.75
CA GLU A 367 3.81 5.93 15.29
C GLU A 367 3.42 7.09 16.22
N LEU A 368 3.33 6.82 17.53
CA LEU A 368 3.03 7.84 18.53
C LEU A 368 4.07 8.99 18.52
N GLN A 369 5.36 8.68 18.42
CA GLN A 369 6.41 9.71 18.28
C GLN A 369 6.18 10.60 17.06
N GLY A 370 5.77 10.03 15.93
CA GLY A 370 5.38 10.76 14.73
C GLY A 370 4.25 11.75 14.97
N HIS A 371 3.22 11.35 15.73
CA HIS A 371 2.08 12.20 16.07
C HIS A 371 2.46 13.30 17.08
N ILE A 372 3.28 12.99 18.08
CA ILE A 372 3.82 13.99 19.02
C ILE A 372 4.63 15.06 18.29
N TRP A 373 5.52 14.64 17.37
CA TRP A 373 6.28 15.58 16.57
C TRP A 373 5.38 16.43 15.66
N ARG A 374 4.32 15.83 15.08
CA ARG A 374 3.33 16.58 14.28
C ARG A 374 2.73 17.72 15.10
N THR A 375 2.26 17.43 16.32
CA THR A 375 1.75 18.46 17.23
C THR A 375 2.81 19.52 17.53
N GLY A 376 4.06 19.12 17.80
CA GLY A 376 5.14 20.07 18.05
C GLY A 376 5.43 21.00 16.89
N PHE A 377 5.42 20.50 15.65
CA PHE A 377 5.58 21.32 14.46
C PHE A 377 4.37 22.23 14.21
N GLU A 378 3.14 21.73 14.35
CA GLU A 378 1.90 22.50 14.17
C GLU A 378 1.75 23.62 15.21
N CYS A 379 2.19 23.37 16.45
CA CYS A 379 2.23 24.37 17.51
C CYS A 379 3.45 25.31 17.43
N ASN A 380 4.32 25.17 16.43
CA ASN A 380 5.59 25.91 16.28
C ASN A 380 6.55 25.76 17.48
N GLU A 381 6.46 24.66 18.22
CA GLU A 381 7.37 24.32 19.33
C GLU A 381 8.60 23.57 18.84
N LEU A 382 8.49 22.91 17.69
CA LEU A 382 9.59 22.29 16.97
C LEU A 382 9.84 23.01 15.65
N LYS A 383 11.12 23.13 15.31
CA LYS A 383 11.58 23.56 14.00
C LYS A 383 12.75 22.70 13.56
N SER A 384 12.67 22.15 12.36
CA SER A 384 13.68 21.23 11.84
C SER A 384 14.93 22.00 11.41
N VAL A 385 16.07 21.39 11.65
CA VAL A 385 17.37 21.90 11.22
C VAL A 385 17.92 21.00 10.12
N VAL A 386 18.29 21.61 9.00
CA VAL A 386 19.14 20.98 7.99
C VAL A 386 20.42 21.82 7.82
N PHE A 387 21.50 21.20 7.37
CA PHE A 387 22.73 21.93 7.05
C PHE A 387 22.48 22.96 5.93
N GLU A 388 23.24 24.05 5.93
CA GLU A 388 23.00 25.20 5.05
C GLU A 388 23.07 24.85 3.56
N ASP A 389 23.96 23.94 3.20
CA ASP A 389 24.19 23.52 1.82
C ASP A 389 23.12 22.55 1.29
N VAL A 390 22.27 22.00 2.17
CA VAL A 390 21.27 20.99 1.78
C VAL A 390 20.18 21.61 0.93
N ALA A 391 19.65 22.78 1.34
CA ALA A 391 18.56 23.44 0.61
C ALA A 391 18.99 23.82 -0.81
N ASP A 392 20.18 24.43 -0.94
CA ASP A 392 20.75 24.84 -2.22
C ASP A 392 21.04 23.64 -3.14
N ALA A 393 21.59 22.56 -2.58
CA ALA A 393 21.85 21.33 -3.34
C ALA A 393 20.56 20.68 -3.83
N LEU A 394 19.54 20.55 -2.99
CA LEU A 394 18.24 20.00 -3.36
C LEU A 394 17.60 20.80 -4.50
N GLU A 395 17.64 22.13 -4.43
CA GLU A 395 17.11 23.00 -5.47
C GLU A 395 17.87 22.86 -6.79
N LYS A 396 19.20 22.79 -6.73
CA LYS A 396 20.07 22.60 -7.90
C LYS A 396 19.83 21.25 -8.57
N TRP A 397 19.76 20.16 -7.79
CA TRP A 397 19.50 18.82 -8.31
C TRP A 397 18.11 18.74 -8.93
N HIS A 398 17.09 19.29 -8.27
CA HIS A 398 15.74 19.38 -8.80
C HIS A 398 15.69 20.15 -10.13
N SER A 399 16.34 21.31 -10.21
CA SER A 399 16.43 22.13 -11.43
C SER A 399 17.19 21.44 -12.56
N SER A 400 18.09 20.52 -12.21
CA SER A 400 18.85 19.70 -13.17
C SER A 400 18.11 18.42 -13.59
N GLY A 401 16.90 18.19 -13.07
CA GLY A 401 16.09 17.01 -13.37
C GLY A 401 16.51 15.74 -12.60
N ILE A 402 17.39 15.86 -11.61
CA ILE A 402 17.81 14.75 -10.75
C ILE A 402 16.73 14.54 -9.69
N LYS A 403 16.25 13.29 -9.57
CA LYS A 403 15.25 12.94 -8.55
C LYS A 403 15.93 12.66 -7.22
N VAL A 404 15.44 13.28 -6.15
CA VAL A 404 16.02 13.12 -4.81
C VAL A 404 15.05 12.39 -3.89
N TYR A 405 15.53 11.38 -3.18
CA TYR A 405 14.77 10.56 -2.24
C TYR A 405 15.44 10.55 -0.88
N ILE A 406 14.68 10.25 0.16
CA ILE A 406 15.21 10.10 1.52
C ILE A 406 15.13 8.63 1.93
N TYR A 407 16.15 8.10 2.60
CA TYR A 407 16.12 6.80 3.25
C TYR A 407 16.64 6.89 4.69
N SER A 408 15.74 6.74 5.67
CA SER A 408 16.06 6.90 7.09
C SER A 408 15.36 5.86 7.96
N SER A 409 15.87 5.60 9.16
CA SER A 409 15.21 4.74 10.14
C SER A 409 13.95 5.33 10.77
N GLY A 410 13.75 6.65 10.66
CA GLY A 410 12.53 7.34 11.05
C GLY A 410 11.36 7.01 10.11
N SER A 411 10.13 7.02 10.62
CA SER A 411 8.94 6.74 9.81
C SER A 411 8.78 7.77 8.69
N ARG A 412 8.16 7.38 7.55
CA ARG A 412 7.86 8.32 6.46
C ARG A 412 7.12 9.58 6.93
N LEU A 413 6.23 9.46 7.91
CA LEU A 413 5.56 10.61 8.54
C LEU A 413 6.58 11.57 9.16
N ALA A 414 7.49 11.07 10.00
CA ALA A 414 8.53 11.87 10.65
C ALA A 414 9.44 12.56 9.62
N GLN A 415 9.81 11.85 8.55
CA GLN A 415 10.63 12.43 7.47
C GLN A 415 9.88 13.58 6.77
N ARG A 416 8.60 13.41 6.47
CA ARG A 416 7.76 14.46 5.86
C ARG A 416 7.62 15.67 6.78
N LEU A 417 7.49 15.47 8.09
CA LEU A 417 7.43 16.55 9.06
C LEU A 417 8.77 17.29 9.15
N LEU A 418 9.88 16.55 9.13
CA LEU A 418 11.22 17.12 9.19
C LEU A 418 11.46 18.07 8.00
N PHE A 419 11.32 17.57 6.77
CA PHE A 419 11.55 18.37 5.56
C PHE A 419 10.46 19.39 5.24
N GLY A 420 9.27 19.26 5.85
CA GLY A 420 8.19 20.23 5.72
C GLY A 420 8.37 21.49 6.56
N ASN A 421 9.13 21.41 7.66
CA ASN A 421 9.21 22.46 8.69
C ASN A 421 10.66 22.92 8.94
N THR A 422 11.48 23.05 7.89
CA THR A 422 12.90 23.38 8.03
C THR A 422 13.17 24.86 8.28
N ASN A 423 14.41 25.19 8.65
CA ASN A 423 14.95 26.55 8.68
C ASN A 423 14.99 27.25 7.31
N TYR A 424 14.78 26.52 6.21
CA TYR A 424 14.70 27.03 4.84
C TYR A 424 13.30 26.91 4.23
N GLY A 425 12.27 26.67 5.06
CA GLY A 425 10.90 26.45 4.63
C GLY A 425 10.59 24.99 4.28
N ASP A 426 9.58 24.78 3.46
CA ASP A 426 9.18 23.43 3.03
C ASP A 426 10.08 22.96 1.88
N LEU A 427 10.97 22.00 2.16
CA LEU A 427 11.90 21.41 1.20
C LEU A 427 11.30 20.19 0.48
N ARG A 428 10.10 19.72 0.85
CA ARG A 428 9.47 18.54 0.23
C ARG A 428 9.19 18.74 -1.25
N LYS A 429 9.06 19.98 -1.71
CA LYS A 429 8.93 20.34 -3.14
C LYS A 429 10.10 19.83 -4.00
N TYR A 430 11.28 19.62 -3.41
CA TYR A 430 12.47 19.12 -4.10
C TYR A 430 12.63 17.60 -3.97
N LEU A 431 11.84 16.95 -3.10
CA LEU A 431 11.94 15.52 -2.80
C LEU A 431 10.88 14.73 -3.59
N SER A 432 11.31 13.61 -4.17
CA SER A 432 10.49 12.71 -4.99
C SER A 432 9.89 11.56 -4.18
N GLY A 433 10.40 11.25 -2.99
CA GLY A 433 9.86 10.19 -2.14
C GLY A 433 10.66 9.93 -0.87
N PHE A 434 10.12 9.05 -0.02
CA PHE A 434 10.65 8.71 1.30
C PHE A 434 10.63 7.18 1.50
N PHE A 435 11.75 6.62 1.89
CA PHE A 435 11.95 5.24 2.28
C PHE A 435 12.23 5.16 3.78
N ASP A 436 11.68 4.15 4.44
CA ASP A 436 11.96 3.86 5.85
C ASP A 436 12.24 2.37 6.05
N THR A 437 12.34 1.91 7.30
CA THR A 437 12.65 0.51 7.61
C THR A 437 11.62 -0.50 7.08
N THR A 438 10.47 -0.07 6.55
CA THR A 438 9.52 -0.97 5.88
C THR A 438 10.10 -1.59 4.61
N ILE A 439 11.06 -0.93 3.95
CA ILE A 439 11.78 -1.48 2.78
C ILE A 439 12.88 -2.47 3.17
N GLY A 440 13.29 -2.46 4.45
CA GLY A 440 14.39 -3.26 4.98
C GLY A 440 15.36 -2.43 5.83
N ASN A 441 16.31 -3.12 6.45
CA ASN A 441 17.34 -2.52 7.30
C ASN A 441 18.41 -1.80 6.44
N LYS A 442 18.82 -0.59 6.85
CA LYS A 442 19.82 0.23 6.13
C LYS A 442 21.21 -0.43 6.03
N LYS A 443 21.50 -1.44 6.85
CA LYS A 443 22.78 -2.18 6.81
C LYS A 443 22.72 -3.44 5.94
N GLU A 444 21.60 -3.70 5.28
CA GLU A 444 21.39 -4.89 4.44
C GLU A 444 21.34 -4.50 2.96
N SER A 445 22.14 -5.17 2.13
CA SER A 445 22.18 -4.90 0.68
C SER A 445 20.84 -5.16 -0.01
N ARG A 446 20.02 -6.06 0.53
CA ARG A 446 18.65 -6.34 0.03
C ARG A 446 17.80 -5.08 0.00
N SER A 447 17.88 -4.23 1.02
CA SER A 447 17.10 -3.00 1.11
C SER A 447 17.40 -2.04 -0.04
N TYR A 448 18.67 -1.97 -0.46
CA TYR A 448 19.08 -1.12 -1.57
C TYR A 448 18.70 -1.70 -2.94
N LYS A 449 18.67 -3.03 -3.09
CA LYS A 449 18.11 -3.66 -4.29
C LYS A 449 16.62 -3.36 -4.43
N GLU A 450 15.88 -3.47 -3.32
CA GLU A 450 14.47 -3.10 -3.28
C GLU A 450 14.28 -1.60 -3.56
N ILE A 451 15.18 -0.72 -3.08
CA ILE A 451 15.16 0.71 -3.45
C ILE A 451 15.41 0.87 -4.95
N THR A 452 16.41 0.21 -5.54
CA THR A 452 16.66 0.29 -6.99
C THR A 452 15.45 -0.16 -7.81
N GLU A 453 14.86 -1.30 -7.45
CA GLU A 453 13.62 -1.80 -8.05
C GLU A 453 12.47 -0.82 -7.85
N THR A 454 12.33 -0.25 -6.64
CA THR A 454 11.31 0.75 -6.31
C THR A 454 11.54 2.10 -7.00
N LEU A 455 12.75 2.42 -7.45
CA LEU A 455 13.05 3.62 -8.22
C LEU A 455 12.93 3.39 -9.74
N GLY A 456 12.80 2.13 -10.19
CA GLY A 456 12.67 1.78 -11.61
C GLY A 456 13.90 2.14 -12.42
N VAL A 457 15.09 2.02 -11.82
CA VAL A 457 16.37 2.35 -12.46
C VAL A 457 16.97 1.08 -13.07
N ASP A 458 17.37 1.14 -14.34
CA ASP A 458 17.88 0.00 -15.10
C ASP A 458 19.26 -0.49 -14.59
N ASP A 459 20.13 0.45 -14.19
CA ASP A 459 21.44 0.16 -13.60
C ASP A 459 21.53 0.78 -12.18
N PRO A 460 21.75 -0.03 -11.12
CA PRO A 460 21.90 0.48 -9.76
C PRO A 460 22.93 1.62 -9.61
N SER A 461 23.94 1.69 -10.48
CA SER A 461 24.95 2.75 -10.49
C SER A 461 24.41 4.14 -10.82
N GLU A 462 23.22 4.26 -11.42
CA GLU A 462 22.59 5.57 -11.67
C GLU A 462 22.00 6.19 -10.39
N ILE A 463 22.02 5.44 -9.28
CA ILE A 463 21.61 5.88 -7.95
C ILE A 463 22.85 6.18 -7.11
N LEU A 464 22.96 7.43 -6.68
CA LEU A 464 23.94 7.86 -5.68
C LEU A 464 23.30 7.86 -4.29
N PHE A 465 23.81 7.02 -3.39
CA PHE A 465 23.45 7.04 -1.97
C PHE A 465 24.45 7.87 -1.16
N VAL A 466 23.95 8.80 -0.34
CA VAL A 466 24.76 9.64 0.54
C VAL A 466 24.37 9.35 1.99
N THR A 467 25.33 8.93 2.81
CA THR A 467 25.15 8.61 4.23
C THR A 467 26.43 8.95 5.01
N ASP A 468 26.35 9.15 6.32
CA ASP A 468 27.52 9.24 7.19
C ASP A 468 27.99 7.86 7.69
N VAL A 469 27.14 6.84 7.59
CA VAL A 469 27.39 5.52 8.17
C VAL A 469 28.09 4.59 7.19
N TYR A 470 29.32 4.20 7.53
CA TYR A 470 30.16 3.32 6.69
C TYR A 470 29.50 1.98 6.34
N GLN A 471 28.79 1.35 7.28
CA GLN A 471 28.12 0.06 7.01
C GLN A 471 26.96 0.20 6.02
N GLU A 472 26.28 1.34 6.00
CA GLU A 472 25.19 1.62 5.06
C GLU A 472 25.76 1.85 3.65
N ALA A 473 26.85 2.63 3.53
CA ALA A 473 27.57 2.80 2.28
C ALA A 473 28.08 1.47 1.71
N THR A 474 28.57 0.58 2.58
CA THR A 474 29.00 -0.79 2.22
C THR A 474 27.84 -1.63 1.69
N ALA A 475 26.69 -1.59 2.36
CA ALA A 475 25.50 -2.30 1.94
C ALA A 475 24.96 -1.80 0.60
N ALA A 476 24.96 -0.48 0.37
CA ALA A 476 24.57 0.14 -0.89
C ALA A 476 25.51 -0.26 -2.05
N LYS A 477 26.83 -0.19 -1.85
CA LYS A 477 27.83 -0.63 -2.84
C LYS A 477 27.69 -2.12 -3.16
N ALA A 478 27.42 -2.96 -2.17
CA ALA A 478 27.16 -4.39 -2.39
C ALA A 478 25.88 -4.68 -3.19
N ALA A 479 24.95 -3.72 -3.25
CA ALA A 479 23.76 -3.77 -4.09
C ALA A 479 23.97 -3.15 -5.50
N GLY A 480 25.14 -2.56 -5.76
CA GLY A 480 25.52 -1.96 -7.04
C GLY A 480 25.38 -0.43 -7.11
N LEU A 481 24.93 0.23 -6.04
CA LEU A 481 24.76 1.69 -6.02
C LEU A 481 26.12 2.40 -5.91
N GLU A 482 26.19 3.62 -6.43
CA GLU A 482 27.25 4.55 -6.04
C GLU A 482 26.99 5.01 -4.60
N ALA A 483 28.03 5.05 -3.76
CA ALA A 483 27.91 5.51 -2.38
C ALA A 483 28.98 6.56 -2.05
N ILE A 484 28.55 7.66 -1.42
CA ILE A 484 29.41 8.72 -0.91
C ILE A 484 29.18 8.85 0.59
N ILE A 485 30.27 9.04 1.33
CA ILE A 485 30.21 9.29 2.77
C ILE A 485 30.14 10.80 3.05
N SER A 486 29.11 11.23 3.78
CA SER A 486 28.98 12.61 4.28
C SER A 486 29.74 12.76 5.60
N ILE A 487 30.68 13.70 5.64
CA ILE A 487 31.42 14.06 6.85
C ILE A 487 30.86 15.39 7.36
N ARG A 488 30.08 15.31 8.43
CA ARG A 488 29.50 16.46 9.13
C ARG A 488 30.05 16.57 10.55
N PRO A 489 30.00 17.76 11.17
CA PRO A 489 30.37 17.93 12.57
C PRO A 489 29.55 17.00 13.48
N GLY A 490 30.24 16.20 14.30
CA GLY A 490 29.62 15.25 15.23
C GLY A 490 29.52 13.81 14.71
N ASN A 491 29.82 13.54 13.44
CA ASN A 491 29.81 12.19 12.89
C ASN A 491 30.96 11.33 13.48
N ALA A 492 30.75 10.02 13.51
CA ALA A 492 31.78 9.07 13.94
C ALA A 492 32.99 9.07 12.99
N SER A 493 34.17 8.77 13.53
CA SER A 493 35.39 8.64 12.72
C SER A 493 35.27 7.46 11.76
N LEU A 494 35.74 7.66 10.53
CA LEU A 494 35.76 6.61 9.50
C LEU A 494 36.88 5.60 9.77
N PRO A 495 36.72 4.33 9.34
CA PRO A 495 37.79 3.35 9.36
C PRO A 495 39.01 3.82 8.56
N GLU A 496 40.23 3.45 8.98
CA GLU A 496 41.48 3.82 8.28
C GLU A 496 41.53 3.32 6.83
N ASN A 497 40.80 2.25 6.52
CA ASN A 497 40.68 1.63 5.20
C ASN A 497 39.43 2.08 4.43
N ASN A 498 38.97 3.32 4.61
CA ASN A 498 37.81 3.83 3.88
C ASN A 498 38.04 3.86 2.36
N GLU A 499 37.19 3.15 1.61
CA GLU A 499 37.24 3.08 0.14
C GLU A 499 36.24 4.04 -0.54
N PHE A 500 35.38 4.70 0.23
CA PHE A 500 34.33 5.57 -0.31
C PHE A 500 34.82 7.01 -0.49
N LYS A 501 34.35 7.67 -1.56
CA LYS A 501 34.51 9.12 -1.71
C LYS A 501 33.80 9.81 -0.56
N THR A 502 34.47 10.79 0.05
CA THR A 502 33.93 11.56 1.18
C THR A 502 33.62 12.99 0.75
N VAL A 503 32.52 13.54 1.23
CA VAL A 503 32.15 14.96 1.03
C VAL A 503 31.86 15.64 2.36
N THR A 504 32.27 16.89 2.50
CA THR A 504 31.95 17.73 3.67
C THR A 504 30.77 18.67 3.42
N SER A 505 30.36 18.80 2.16
CA SER A 505 29.21 19.59 1.70
C SER A 505 28.63 18.98 0.44
N PHE A 506 27.31 19.07 0.27
CA PHE A 506 26.58 18.63 -0.92
C PHE A 506 26.92 19.46 -2.16
N SER A 507 27.55 20.62 -2.01
CA SER A 507 28.10 21.37 -3.15
C SER A 507 29.19 20.62 -3.92
N GLN A 508 29.78 19.57 -3.33
CA GLN A 508 30.82 18.72 -3.92
C GLN A 508 30.25 17.54 -4.73
N ILE A 509 28.92 17.42 -4.78
CA ILE A 509 28.14 16.45 -5.55
C ILE A 509 27.47 17.20 -6.70
#